data_AF-A0A948Y8W9-F1
#
_entry.id   AF-A0A948Y8W9-F1
#
_cell.length_a   1.000
_cell.length_b   1.000
_cell.length_c   1.000
_cell.angle_alpha   90.00
_cell.angle_beta   90.00
_cell.angle_gamma   90.00
#
_symmetry.space_group_name_H-M   'P 1'
#
loop_
_entity.id
_entity.type
_entity.pdbx_description
1 polymer ?
#
loop_
_entity_poly.entity_id
_entity_poly.type
_entity_poly.pdbx_seq_one_letter_code
_entity_poly.pdbx_strand_id
1 'polypeptide(L)'
;MNDTSTSIKNFLEIPYDKLEELNTKAEQNRDSVPLEEQEREYKIYLEKETCIKAVTVCFSDIEGRFHMLDYDKKFLLVSSDNFTFDGSS
;
A
#
# COMPACT_ATOMS: atom_id res chain seq x y z
N MET A 1 -29.25 -30.74 -7.93
CA MET A 1 -29.24 -29.57 -7.03
C MET A 1 -27.79 -29.26 -6.74
N ASN A 2 -27.18 -28.33 -7.49
CA ASN A 2 -25.82 -27.87 -7.18
C ASN A 2 -25.95 -26.42 -6.76
N ASP A 3 -25.83 -26.20 -5.45
CA ASP A 3 -25.77 -24.90 -4.82
C ASP A 3 -24.53 -24.17 -5.35
N THR A 4 -24.73 -23.24 -6.28
CA THR A 4 -23.75 -22.19 -6.58
C THR A 4 -23.64 -21.33 -5.32
N SER A 5 -22.71 -21.71 -4.44
CA SER A 5 -22.27 -20.92 -3.30
C SER A 5 -21.68 -19.61 -3.82
N THR A 6 -22.55 -18.66 -4.12
CA THR A 6 -22.19 -17.30 -4.49
C THR A 6 -21.50 -16.74 -3.25
N SER A 7 -20.17 -16.65 -3.29
CA SER A 7 -19.41 -16.14 -2.14
C SER A 7 -19.91 -14.73 -1.83
N ILE A 8 -20.55 -14.57 -0.68
CA ILE A 8 -21.11 -13.29 -0.22
C ILE A 8 -19.97 -12.31 0.11
N LYS A 9 -18.74 -12.81 0.24
CA LYS A 9 -17.55 -12.04 0.61
C LYS A 9 -16.52 -12.11 -0.51
N ASN A 10 -16.00 -10.93 -0.88
CA ASN A 10 -14.87 -10.77 -1.78
C ASN A 10 -13.70 -10.21 -0.97
N PHE A 11 -12.71 -11.05 -0.67
CA PHE A 11 -11.52 -10.66 0.07
C PHE A 11 -10.33 -10.51 -0.89
N LEU A 12 -9.48 -9.51 -0.61
CA LEU A 12 -8.19 -9.43 -1.26
C LEU A 12 -7.26 -10.44 -0.59
N GLU A 13 -6.92 -11.50 -1.32
CA GLU A 13 -5.97 -12.51 -0.87
C GLU A 13 -4.70 -12.43 -1.71
N ILE A 14 -3.55 -12.37 -1.05
CA ILE A 14 -2.24 -12.41 -1.68
C ILE A 14 -1.50 -13.60 -1.07
N PRO A 15 -1.27 -14.69 -1.82
CA PRO A 15 -0.48 -15.82 -1.34
C PRO A 15 0.94 -15.39 -0.96
N TYR A 16 1.55 -16.09 -0.01
CA TYR A 16 2.89 -15.74 0.48
C TYR A 16 3.95 -15.70 -0.62
N ASP A 17 3.97 -16.68 -1.52
CA ASP A 17 4.92 -16.72 -2.64
C ASP A 17 4.80 -15.46 -3.52
N LYS A 18 3.56 -15.05 -3.81
CA LYS A 18 3.29 -13.83 -4.58
C LYS A 18 3.68 -12.57 -3.80
N LEU A 19 3.45 -12.55 -2.50
CA LEU A 19 3.85 -11.43 -1.64
C LEU A 19 5.37 -11.29 -1.60
N GLU A 20 6.11 -12.39 -1.52
CA GLU A 20 7.57 -12.42 -1.58
C GLU A 20 8.08 -11.86 -2.91
N GLU A 21 7.56 -12.35 -4.04
CA GLU A 21 7.91 -11.84 -5.37
C GLU A 21 7.71 -10.32 -5.48
N LEU A 22 6.58 -9.81 -4.98
CA LEU A 22 6.27 -8.38 -4.99
C LEU A 22 7.25 -7.58 -4.12
N ASN A 23 7.59 -8.09 -2.93
CA ASN A 23 8.52 -7.43 -2.02
C ASN A 23 9.94 -7.40 -2.58
N THR A 24 10.43 -8.52 -3.13
CA THR A 24 11.75 -8.58 -3.76
C THR A 24 11.83 -7.66 -4.98
N LYS A 25 10.77 -7.59 -5.80
CA LYS A 25 10.71 -6.62 -6.91
C LYS A 25 10.75 -5.18 -6.40
N ALA A 26 9.98 -4.87 -5.35
CA ALA A 26 9.96 -3.53 -4.76
C ALA A 26 11.33 -3.12 -4.19
N GLU A 27 12.05 -4.06 -3.58
CA GLU A 27 13.42 -3.86 -3.11
C GLU A 27 14.38 -3.56 -4.28
N GLN A 28 14.35 -4.34 -5.36
CA GLN A 28 15.18 -4.09 -6.54
C GLN A 28 14.86 -2.75 -7.20
N ASN A 29 13.58 -2.40 -7.29
CA ASN A 29 13.12 -1.15 -7.87
C ASN A 29 13.60 0.08 -7.09
N ARG A 30 13.71 -0.03 -5.76
CA ARG A 30 14.19 1.05 -4.89
C ARG A 30 15.51 1.64 -5.40
N ASP A 31 16.43 0.77 -5.81
CA ASP A 31 17.78 1.17 -6.21
C ASP A 31 17.91 1.42 -7.72
N SER A 32 17.03 0.81 -8.53
CA SER A 32 17.17 0.78 -10.00
C SER A 32 16.19 1.69 -10.76
N VAL A 33 15.08 2.10 -10.15
CA VAL A 33 14.01 2.86 -10.81
C VAL A 33 13.91 4.27 -10.21
N PRO A 34 13.75 5.33 -11.01
CA PRO A 34 13.52 6.68 -10.49
C PRO A 34 12.27 6.76 -9.59
N LEU A 35 12.33 7.55 -8.53
CA LEU A 35 11.24 7.68 -7.54
C LEU A 35 9.90 8.05 -8.17
N GLU A 36 9.89 8.97 -9.13
CA GLU A 36 8.67 9.43 -9.81
C GLU A 36 7.98 8.28 -10.59
N GLU A 37 8.77 7.40 -11.20
CA GLU A 37 8.24 6.24 -11.92
C GLU A 37 7.67 5.19 -10.95
N GLN A 38 8.36 4.95 -9.84
CA GLN A 38 7.88 4.06 -8.77
C GLN A 38 6.56 4.59 -8.18
N GLU A 39 6.51 5.87 -7.83
CA GLU A 39 5.33 6.52 -7.27
C GLU A 39 4.13 6.37 -8.21
N ARG A 40 4.34 6.61 -9.51
CA ARG A 40 3.30 6.44 -10.53
C ARG A 40 2.80 4.99 -10.60
N GLU A 41 3.68 3.99 -10.58
CA GLU A 41 3.30 2.56 -10.61
C GLU A 41 2.41 2.21 -9.41
N TYR A 42 2.81 2.63 -8.20
CA TYR A 42 2.07 2.35 -6.97
C TYR A 42 0.73 3.10 -6.90
N LYS A 43 0.68 4.36 -7.34
CA LYS A 43 -0.58 5.12 -7.42
C LYS A 43 -1.58 4.44 -8.36
N ILE A 44 -1.14 4.05 -9.56
CA ILE A 44 -1.99 3.33 -10.53
C ILE A 44 -2.50 2.01 -9.94
N TYR A 45 -1.66 1.26 -9.22
CA TYR A 45 -2.07 0.04 -8.54
C TYR A 45 -3.16 0.31 -7.49
N LEU A 46 -2.94 1.29 -6.60
CA LEU A 46 -3.89 1.65 -5.55
C LEU A 46 -5.21 2.18 -6.13
N GLU A 47 -5.19 2.93 -7.23
CA GLU A 47 -6.39 3.39 -7.92
C GLU A 47 -7.23 2.23 -8.45
N LYS A 48 -6.59 1.23 -9.08
CA LYS A 48 -7.24 0.07 -9.68
C LYS A 48 -7.77 -0.92 -8.64
N GLU A 49 -7.08 -1.08 -7.52
CA GLU A 49 -7.44 -2.08 -6.52
C GLU A 49 -8.65 -1.61 -5.69
N THR A 50 -9.80 -2.26 -5.88
CA THR A 50 -11.07 -1.85 -5.24
C THR A 50 -11.25 -2.39 -3.83
N CYS A 51 -10.51 -3.45 -3.46
CA CYS A 51 -10.62 -4.10 -2.16
C CYS A 51 -9.83 -3.36 -1.07
N ILE A 52 -8.81 -2.59 -1.43
CA ILE A 52 -8.07 -1.72 -0.50
C ILE A 52 -8.87 -0.44 -0.23
N LYS A 53 -9.21 -0.20 1.04
CA LYS A 53 -9.97 1.00 1.48
C LYS A 53 -9.12 2.01 2.24
N ALA A 54 -8.14 1.52 3.00
CA ALA A 54 -7.24 2.33 3.79
C ALA A 54 -5.81 1.80 3.62
N VAL A 55 -4.84 2.66 3.91
CA VAL A 55 -3.42 2.35 3.89
C VAL A 55 -2.81 2.84 5.20
N THR A 56 -2.01 1.99 5.84
CA THR A 56 -1.17 2.38 6.98
C THR A 56 0.21 2.75 6.46
N VAL A 57 0.64 3.98 6.72
CA VAL A 57 1.99 4.45 6.45
C VAL A 57 2.83 4.17 7.69
N CYS A 58 3.91 3.41 7.53
CA CYS A 58 4.78 2.97 8.61
C CYS A 58 6.20 3.48 8.38
N PHE A 59 6.81 4.05 9.41
CA PHE A 59 8.23 4.44 9.38
C PHE A 59 8.82 4.41 10.79
N SER A 60 10.15 4.41 10.88
CA SER A 60 10.86 4.54 12.16
C SER A 60 11.59 5.88 12.20
N ASP A 61 11.53 6.58 13.32
CA ASP A 61 12.33 7.79 13.53
C ASP A 61 13.80 7.46 13.86
N ILE A 62 14.61 8.50 14.05
CA ILE A 62 16.05 8.36 14.36
C ILE A 62 16.31 7.71 15.72
N GLU A 63 15.34 7.72 16.64
CA GLU A 63 15.42 7.05 17.94
C GLU A 63 14.98 5.58 17.85
N GLY A 64 14.49 5.15 16.67
CA GLY A 64 13.99 3.80 16.42
C GLY A 64 12.55 3.58 16.87
N ARG A 65 11.78 4.64 17.14
CA ARG A 65 10.34 4.50 17.45
C ARG A 65 9.58 4.23 16.16
N PHE A 66 8.76 3.20 16.19
CA PHE A 66 7.92 2.82 15.06
C PHE A 66 6.61 3.60 15.07
N HIS A 67 6.41 4.42 14.04
CA HIS A 67 5.23 5.24 13.83
C HIS A 67 4.31 4.57 12.80
N MET A 68 3.00 4.62 13.06
CA MET A 68 1.96 4.11 12.16
C MET A 68 0.89 5.19 11.99
N LEU A 69 0.53 5.48 10.75
CA LEU A 69 -0.47 6.47 10.40
C LEU A 69 -1.49 5.86 9.44
N ASP A 70 -2.76 5.82 9.83
CA ASP A 70 -3.83 5.27 9.01
C ASP A 70 -4.52 6.34 8.15
N TYR A 71 -4.65 6.07 6.86
CA TYR A 71 -5.31 6.96 5.92
C TYR A 71 -6.34 6.24 5.07
N ASP A 72 -7.44 6.93 4.75
CA ASP A 72 -8.31 6.51 3.66
C ASP A 72 -7.52 6.55 2.34
N LYS A 73 -7.65 5.48 1.53
CA LYS A 73 -6.92 5.33 0.28
C LYS A 73 -7.18 6.49 -0.68
N LYS A 74 -8.43 6.95 -0.78
CA LYS A 74 -8.79 8.05 -1.69
C LYS A 74 -8.16 9.36 -1.23
N PHE A 75 -8.15 9.60 0.08
CA PHE A 75 -7.46 10.75 0.65
C PHE A 75 -5.96 10.71 0.34
N LEU A 76 -5.30 9.58 0.57
CA LEU A 76 -3.87 9.40 0.26
C LEU A 76 -3.55 9.69 -1.23
N LEU A 77 -4.38 9.19 -2.15
CA LEU A 77 -4.18 9.39 -3.59
C LEU A 77 -4.36 10.84 -4.05
N VAL A 78 -5.28 11.59 -3.43
CA VAL A 78 -5.55 12.99 -3.77
C VAL A 78 -4.57 13.95 -3.09
N SER A 79 -4.14 13.61 -1.87
CA SER A 79 -3.32 14.47 -1.02
C SER A 79 -1.87 14.03 -0.90
N SER A 80 -1.36 13.25 -1.86
CA SER A 80 0.01 12.69 -1.83
C SER A 80 1.09 13.74 -1.59
N ASP A 81 0.88 14.95 -2.11
CA ASP A 81 1.90 16.01 -2.12
C ASP A 81 1.84 16.90 -0.87
N ASN A 82 0.86 16.68 0.02
CA ASN A 82 0.58 17.53 1.17
C ASN A 82 0.38 16.73 2.47
N PHE A 83 1.09 15.61 2.60
CA PHE A 83 1.10 14.82 3.82
C PHE A 83 2.00 15.46 4.87
N THR A 84 1.39 16.05 5.89
CA THR A 84 2.09 16.64 7.02
C THR A 84 2.04 15.69 8.21
N PHE A 85 3.21 15.35 8.75
CA PHE A 85 3.37 14.70 10.03
C PHE A 85 4.08 15.66 11.00
N ASP A 86 3.50 15.88 12.18
CA ASP A 86 4.13 16.68 13.23
C ASP A 86 5.04 15.77 14.08
N GLY A 87 6.35 15.86 13.82
CA GLY A 87 7.38 15.05 14.49
C GLY A 87 7.91 15.62 15.79
N SER A 88 7.22 16.57 16.43
CA SER A 88 7.69 17.25 17.65
C SER A 88 7.37 16.56 18.98
N SER A 89 6.64 15.43 18.95
CA SER A 89 6.18 14.68 20.14
C SER A 89 7.16 13.63 20.65
#